data_AF-A0A2T5JCH9-F1
#
_entry.id   AF-A0A2T5JCH9-F1
#
_cell.length_a   1.000
_cell.length_b   1.000
_cell.length_c   1.000
_cell.angle_alpha   90.00
_cell.angle_beta   90.00
_cell.angle_gamma   90.00
#
_symmetry.space_group_name_H-M   'P 1'
#
loop_
_entity.id
_entity.type
_entity.pdbx_description
1 polymer ?
#
loop_
_entity_poly.entity_id
_entity_poly.type
_entity_poly.pdbx_seq_one_letter_code
_entity_poly.pdbx_strand_id
1 'polypeptide(L)' 'MAAVVEYIKESYIELTEKVTWPTWRELQSSGVLVVVAAIIIALIIFGMDWVINYLLMHFYNSLG' A
#
# COMPACT_ATOMS: atom_id res chain seq x y z
N MET A 1 -30.80 19.27 -19.26
CA MET A 1 -30.58 18.01 -18.50
C MET A 1 -30.03 16.87 -19.36
N ALA A 2 -30.15 16.89 -20.70
CA ALA A 2 -29.53 15.87 -21.57
C ALA A 2 -27.99 15.92 -21.59
N ALA A 3 -27.39 17.11 -21.52
CA ALA A 3 -25.94 17.27 -21.64
C ALA A 3 -25.13 16.54 -20.55
N VAL A 4 -25.55 16.57 -19.28
CA VAL A 4 -24.79 15.94 -18.18
C VAL A 4 -24.80 14.41 -18.28
N VAL A 5 -25.89 13.83 -18.75
CA VAL A 5 -26.02 12.38 -18.97
C VAL A 5 -25.12 11.94 -20.12
N GLU A 6 -25.07 12.72 -21.20
CA GLU A 6 -24.15 12.52 -22.32
C GLU A 6 -22.68 12.59 -21.86
N TYR A 7 -22.32 13.62 -21.08
CA TYR A 7 -20.96 13.82 -20.56
C TYR A 7 -20.47 12.68 -19.66
N ILE A 8 -21.32 12.17 -18.76
CA ILE A 8 -20.94 11.03 -17.89
C ILE A 8 -20.74 9.77 -18.74
N LYS A 9 -21.56 9.59 -19.78
CA LYS A 9 -21.47 8.44 -20.68
C LYS A 9 -20.22 8.50 -21.56
N GLU A 10 -19.88 9.66 -22.12
CA GLU A 10 -18.63 9.92 -22.83
C GLU A 10 -17.41 9.75 -21.92
N SER A 11 -17.46 10.27 -20.69
CA SER A 11 -16.38 10.11 -19.72
C SER A 11 -16.17 8.64 -19.32
N TYR A 12 -17.23 7.84 -19.24
CA TYR A 12 -17.13 6.41 -18.93
C TYR A 12 -16.49 5.61 -20.06
N ILE A 13 -16.83 5.96 -21.31
CA ILE A 13 -16.22 5.36 -22.51
C ILE A 13 -14.76 5.79 -22.63
N GLU A 14 -14.44 7.06 -22.39
CA GLU A 14 -13.07 7.59 -22.43
C GLU A 14 -12.19 6.99 -21.32
N LEU A 15 -12.71 6.82 -20.10
CA LEU A 15 -11.98 6.16 -19.02
C LEU A 15 -11.72 4.67 -19.30
N THR A 16 -12.58 4.00 -20.07
CA THR A 16 -12.40 2.60 -20.47
C THR A 16 -11.44 2.46 -21.66
N GLU A 17 -11.52 3.34 -22.66
CA GLU A 17 -10.71 3.24 -23.88
C GLU A 17 -9.32 3.88 -23.75
N LYS A 18 -9.17 4.91 -22.90
CA LYS A 18 -7.93 5.69 -22.75
C LYS A 18 -7.15 5.39 -21.48
N VAL A 19 -7.68 4.56 -20.58
CA VAL A 19 -6.96 4.13 -19.38
C VAL A 19 -6.84 2.62 -19.44
N THR A 20 -5.63 2.16 -19.72
CA THR A 20 -5.26 0.75 -19.70
C THR A 20 -5.29 0.27 -18.25
N TRP A 21 -6.48 -0.04 -17.72
CA TRP A 21 -6.56 -0.79 -16.47
C TRP A 21 -5.93 -2.15 -16.74
N PRO A 22 -4.84 -2.50 -16.02
CA PRO A 22 -4.13 -3.74 -16.30
C PRO A 22 -5.07 -4.93 -16.09
N THR A 23 -4.82 -6.05 -16.75
CA THR A 23 -5.68 -7.23 -16.53
C THR A 23 -5.56 -7.70 -15.09
N TRP A 24 -6.58 -8.36 -14.53
CA TRP A 24 -6.57 -8.86 -13.15
C TRP A 24 -5.32 -9.68 -12.78
N ARG A 25 -4.71 -10.38 -13.75
CA ARG A 25 -3.44 -11.11 -13.60
C ARG A 25 -2.24 -10.19 -13.39
N GLU A 26 -2.18 -9.05 -14.08
CA GLU A 26 -1.11 -8.06 -13.94
C GLU A 26 -1.25 -7.24 -12.65
N LEU A 27 -2.49 -6.95 -12.23
CA LEU A 27 -2.72 -6.36 -10.90
C LEU A 27 -2.26 -7.30 -9.80
N GLN A 28 -2.54 -8.59 -9.92
CA GLN A 28 -2.09 -9.57 -8.94
C GLN A 28 -0.56 -9.68 -8.92
N SER A 29 0.10 -9.66 -10.07
CA SER A 29 1.57 -9.64 -10.15
C SER A 29 2.18 -8.40 -9.47
N SER A 30 1.62 -7.22 -9.75
CA SER A 30 2.07 -5.95 -9.14
C SER A 30 1.76 -5.91 -7.64
N GLY A 31 0.60 -6.45 -7.24
CA GLY A 31 0.17 -6.51 -5.84
C GLY A 31 1.03 -7.45 -5.00
N VAL A 32 1.42 -8.61 -5.54
CA VAL A 32 2.30 -9.56 -4.84
C VAL A 32 3.65 -8.93 -4.53
N LEU A 33 4.23 -8.18 -5.46
CA LEU A 33 5.50 -7.46 -5.22
C LEU A 33 5.38 -6.48 -4.03
N VAL A 34 4.29 -5.71 -3.98
CA VAL A 34 4.04 -4.74 -2.91
C VAL A 34 3.84 -5.44 -1.56
N VAL A 35 3.12 -6.56 -1.53
CA VAL A 35 2.91 -7.35 -0.30
C VAL A 35 4.24 -7.89 0.22
N VAL A 36 5.12 -8.39 -0.64
CA VAL A 36 6.46 -8.84 -0.24
C VAL A 36 7.29 -7.68 0.31
N ALA A 37 7.25 -6.52 -0.34
CA ALA A 37 7.94 -5.33 0.15
C ALA A 37 7.42 -4.89 1.53
N ALA A 38 6.10 -4.91 1.74
CA ALA A 38 5.47 -4.57 3.02
C ALA A 38 5.89 -5.55 4.14
N ILE A 39 6.02 -6.85 3.84
CA ILE A 39 6.48 -7.86 4.80
C ILE A 39 7.93 -7.59 5.24
N ILE A 40 8.81 -7.23 4.30
CA ILE A 40 10.21 -6.89 4.62
C ILE A 40 10.26 -5.67 5.54
N ILE A 41 9.49 -4.63 5.24
CA ILE A 41 9.40 -3.42 6.07
C ILE A 41 8.86 -3.75 7.46
N ALA A 42 7.83 -4.60 7.55
CA ALA A 42 7.27 -5.05 8.82
C ALA A 42 8.30 -5.80 9.69
N LEU A 43 9.13 -6.65 9.10
CA LEU A 43 10.21 -7.35 9.82
C LEU A 43 11.28 -6.39 10.34
N ILE A 44 11.63 -5.35 9.57
CA ILE A 44 12.58 -4.33 10.01
C ILE A 44 12.04 -3.56 11.21
N ILE A 45 10.78 -3.13 11.16
CA ILE A 45 10.12 -2.43 12.28
C ILE A 45 10.08 -3.34 13.52
N PHE A 46 9.71 -4.61 13.35
CA PHE A 46 9.70 -5.58 14.44
C PHE A 46 11.07 -5.73 15.12
N GLY A 47 12.15 -5.78 14.34
CA GLY A 47 13.51 -5.81 14.87
C GLY A 47 13.87 -4.53 15.63
N MET A 48 13.49 -3.37 15.11
CA MET A 48 13.72 -2.07 15.74
C MET A 48 12.95 -1.93 17.06
N ASP A 49 11.69 -2.36 17.09
CA ASP A 49 10.86 -2.37 18.30
C ASP A 49 11.49 -3.24 19.39
N TRP A 50 12.03 -4.42 19.03
CA TRP A 50 12.69 -5.30 19.99
C TRP A 50 13.95 -4.66 20.60
N VAL A 51 14.77 -4.01 19.77
CA VAL A 51 15.98 -3.31 20.22
C VAL A 51 15.65 -2.16 21.17
N ILE A 52 14.65 -1.34 20.84
CA ILE A 52 14.25 -0.20 21.68
C ILE A 52 13.74 -0.68 23.03
N ASN A 53 12.87 -1.71 23.06
CA ASN A 53 12.38 -2.27 24.31
C ASN A 53 13.51 -2.81 25.19
N TYR A 54 14.49 -3.50 24.59
CA TYR A 54 15.65 -4.01 25.31
C TYR A 54 16.50 -2.87 25.91
N LEU A 55 16.78 -1.82 25.13
CA LEU A 55 17.55 -0.66 25.57
C LEU A 55 16.84 0.11 26.68
N LEU A 56 15.54 0.38 26.51
CA LEU A 56 14.75 1.09 27.52
C LEU A 56 14.66 0.30 28.82
N MET A 57 14.45 -1.02 28.76
CA MET A 57 14.37 -1.86 29.95
C MET A 57 15.72 -1.91 30.68
N HIS A 58 16.84 -1.97 29.94
CA HIS A 58 18.18 -1.91 30.52
C HIS A 58 18.47 -0.55 31.17
N PHE A 59 18.11 0.54 30.50
CA PHE A 59 18.31 1.90 31.02
C PHE A 59 17.45 2.17 32.26
N TYR A 60 16.18 1.75 32.24
CA TYR A 60 15.28 1.91 33.37
C TYR A 60 15.74 1.10 34.60
N ASN A 61 16.22 -0.13 34.39
CA ASN A 61 16.76 -0.97 35.45
C ASN A 61 18.12 -0.50 35.99
N SER A 62 18.85 0.35 35.24
CA SER A 62 20.09 0.98 35.71
C SER A 62 19.85 2.26 36.51
N LEU A 63 18.67 2.88 36.39
CA LEU A 63 18.31 4.11 37.08
C LEU A 63 17.54 3.84 38.40
N GLY A 64 16.98 2.64 38.54
CA GLY A 64 16.35 2.12 39.76
C GLY A 64 17.32 1.39 40.68
#